data_AF-A0A8D8L215-F1
#
_entry.id   AF-A0A8D8L215-F1
#
_cell.length_a   1.000
_cell.length_b   1.000
_cell.length_c   1.000
_cell.angle_alpha   90.00
_cell.angle_beta   90.00
_cell.angle_gamma   90.00
#
_symmetry.space_group_name_H-M   'P 1'
#
loop_
_entity.id
_entity.type
_entity.pdbx_description
1 polymer ?
#
loop_
_entity_poly.entity_id
_entity_poly.type
_entity_poly.pdbx_seq_one_letter_code
_entity_poly.pdbx_strand_id
1 'polypeptide(L)'
;LESALDTATFTLEPIDRHQQMALLKSTCDVPSNNQELSSLVDQLFNKIPRKSLEAAENIIGIPLMVVMLAEIFKPFVQTFLKGREVINSISLDSLTLLDIYELFAYSSFRRQSIEKQHLDAENPLTERLLHKQNYLYKGFVKLHGYLGLVKLVKQQKMHLIFRDKKDISEFQEQAALLDSAIISKYEQDIPHFNHASFCEYFAAKCLFVRLTRMQRDQLKDFFCQTGWCA
;
A
#
# COMPACT_ATOMS: atom_id res chain seq x y z
N LEU A 1 20.36 -27.28 -14.82
CA LEU A 1 19.15 -27.62 -14.04
C LEU A 1 17.89 -27.38 -14.87
N GLU A 2 17.71 -26.20 -15.46
CA GLU A 2 16.57 -25.88 -16.36
C GLU A 2 16.50 -26.79 -17.59
N SER A 3 17.63 -27.04 -18.27
CA SER A 3 17.67 -28.00 -19.40
C SER A 3 17.52 -29.47 -19.00
N ALA A 4 17.64 -29.77 -17.70
CA ALA A 4 17.49 -31.13 -17.16
C ALA A 4 16.09 -31.37 -16.58
N LEU A 5 15.29 -30.31 -16.42
CA LEU A 5 13.95 -30.32 -15.83
C LEU A 5 12.86 -29.94 -16.84
N ASP A 6 13.22 -29.74 -18.12
CA ASP A 6 12.32 -29.37 -19.23
C ASP A 6 11.34 -28.25 -18.84
N THR A 7 11.81 -27.30 -18.06
CA THR A 7 11.02 -26.19 -17.53
C THR A 7 11.40 -24.94 -18.30
N ALA A 8 10.51 -24.49 -19.17
CA ALA A 8 10.62 -23.19 -19.80
C ALA A 8 10.52 -22.12 -18.69
N THR A 9 11.58 -21.35 -18.49
CA THR A 9 11.54 -20.14 -17.67
C THR A 9 10.56 -19.17 -18.32
N PHE A 10 9.37 -19.01 -17.74
CA PHE A 10 8.42 -18.00 -18.18
C PHE A 10 8.68 -16.70 -17.42
N THR A 11 8.84 -15.61 -18.15
CA THR A 11 8.89 -14.27 -17.56
C THR A 11 7.51 -13.66 -17.70
N LEU A 12 6.95 -13.16 -16.60
CA LEU A 12 5.69 -12.42 -16.65
C LEU A 12 5.95 -11.06 -17.29
N GLU A 13 5.44 -10.89 -18.50
CA GLU A 13 5.48 -9.61 -19.20
C GLU A 13 4.58 -8.58 -18.52
N PRO A 14 4.96 -7.29 -18.51
CA PRO A 14 4.09 -6.23 -18.03
C PRO A 14 2.77 -6.17 -18.82
N ILE A 15 1.66 -5.85 -18.15
CA ILE A 15 0.36 -5.72 -18.81
C ILE A 15 0.32 -4.53 -19.75
N ASP A 16 -0.32 -4.72 -20.89
CA ASP A 16 -0.44 -3.70 -21.94
C ASP A 16 -1.47 -2.63 -21.58
N ARG A 17 -1.56 -1.60 -22.43
CA ARG A 17 -2.45 -0.45 -22.21
C ARG A 17 -3.92 -0.83 -22.11
N HIS A 18 -4.35 -1.80 -22.91
CA HIS A 18 -5.74 -2.26 -22.95
C HIS A 18 -6.08 -3.02 -21.66
N GLN A 19 -5.17 -3.87 -21.19
CA GLN A 19 -5.29 -4.58 -19.92
C GLN A 19 -5.27 -3.64 -18.71
N GLN A 20 -4.39 -2.63 -18.70
CA GLN A 20 -4.35 -1.59 -17.67
C GLN A 20 -5.70 -0.86 -17.56
N MET A 21 -6.28 -0.47 -18.71
CA MET A 21 -7.58 0.18 -18.79
C MET A 21 -8.71 -0.71 -18.24
N ALA A 22 -8.74 -1.98 -18.67
CA ALA A 22 -9.76 -2.93 -18.23
C ALA A 22 -9.72 -3.14 -16.71
N LEU A 23 -8.51 -3.28 -16.15
CA LEU A 23 -8.30 -3.46 -14.72
C LEU A 23 -8.74 -2.22 -13.93
N LEU A 24 -8.35 -1.01 -14.36
CA LEU A 24 -8.79 0.24 -13.72
C LEU A 24 -10.32 0.37 -13.73
N LYS A 25 -10.97 0.13 -14.88
CA LYS A 25 -12.43 0.19 -14.99
C LYS A 25 -13.10 -0.78 -14.01
N SER A 26 -12.61 -2.01 -13.94
CA SER A 26 -13.11 -3.01 -13.01
C SER A 26 -12.94 -2.58 -11.55
N THR A 27 -11.81 -2.01 -11.17
CA THR A 27 -11.55 -1.58 -9.78
C THR A 27 -12.38 -0.34 -9.39
N CYS A 28 -12.65 0.55 -10.35
CA CYS A 28 -13.45 1.75 -10.15
C CYS A 28 -14.97 1.53 -10.32
N ASP A 29 -15.44 0.30 -10.53
CA ASP A 29 -16.84 -0.05 -10.81
C ASP A 29 -17.43 0.66 -12.04
N VAL A 30 -16.61 0.84 -13.08
CA VAL A 30 -17.01 1.50 -14.33
C VAL A 30 -17.37 0.45 -15.39
N PRO A 31 -18.51 0.61 -16.11
CA PRO A 31 -18.83 -0.21 -17.27
C PRO A 31 -17.70 -0.26 -18.32
N SER A 32 -17.44 -1.45 -18.85
CA SER A 32 -16.35 -1.71 -19.81
C SER A 32 -16.45 -0.87 -21.10
N ASN A 33 -17.67 -0.55 -21.54
CA ASN A 33 -17.96 0.23 -22.74
C ASN A 33 -17.80 1.76 -22.59
N ASN A 34 -17.49 2.27 -21.40
CA ASN A 34 -17.29 3.71 -21.21
C ASN A 34 -15.98 4.19 -21.87
N GLN A 35 -16.08 5.11 -22.85
CA GLN A 35 -14.93 5.65 -23.60
C GLN A 35 -14.37 6.95 -23.00
N GLU A 36 -15.12 7.65 -22.16
CA GLU A 36 -14.79 8.97 -21.60
C GLU A 36 -13.54 8.93 -20.69
N LEU A 37 -13.27 7.77 -20.09
CA LEU A 37 -12.12 7.58 -19.20
C LEU A 37 -10.77 7.49 -19.90
N SER A 38 -10.75 7.30 -21.22
CA SER A 38 -9.50 7.07 -21.95
C SER A 38 -8.51 8.22 -21.72
N SER A 39 -9.00 9.47 -21.82
CA SER A 39 -8.21 10.68 -21.59
C SER A 39 -7.70 10.81 -20.15
N LEU A 40 -8.53 10.45 -19.15
CA LEU A 40 -8.17 10.51 -17.74
C LEU A 40 -7.09 9.47 -17.39
N VAL A 41 -7.24 8.26 -17.89
CA VAL A 41 -6.30 7.16 -17.68
C VAL A 41 -4.98 7.44 -18.39
N ASP A 42 -5.02 8.07 -19.57
CA ASP A 42 -3.83 8.62 -20.25
C ASP A 42 -3.12 9.66 -19.39
N GLN A 43 -3.83 10.55 -18.71
CA GLN A 43 -3.19 11.49 -17.79
C GLN A 43 -2.58 10.80 -16.57
N LEU A 44 -3.31 9.89 -15.91
CA LEU A 44 -2.83 9.17 -14.72
C LEU A 44 -1.59 8.33 -15.05
N PHE A 45 -1.67 7.52 -16.09
CA PHE A 45 -0.63 6.56 -16.40
C PHE A 45 0.52 7.14 -17.23
N ASN A 46 0.39 8.30 -17.87
CA ASN A 46 1.54 8.90 -18.58
C ASN A 46 2.33 9.89 -17.70
N LYS A 47 1.72 10.45 -16.64
CA LYS A 47 2.39 11.41 -15.74
C LYS A 47 3.18 10.75 -14.61
N ILE A 48 2.62 9.69 -14.01
CA ILE A 48 3.23 9.00 -12.85
C ILE A 48 4.56 8.28 -13.17
N PRO A 49 4.74 7.60 -14.33
CA PRO A 49 5.99 6.86 -14.63
C PRO A 49 7.21 7.77 -14.82
N ARG A 50 7.01 8.98 -15.34
CA ARG A 50 8.11 9.83 -15.83
C ARG A 50 9.09 10.31 -14.77
N LYS A 51 8.75 10.21 -13.49
CA LYS A 51 9.62 10.64 -12.37
C LYS A 51 9.86 9.58 -11.30
N SER A 52 8.94 8.63 -11.14
CA SER A 52 8.94 7.76 -9.96
C SER A 52 10.08 6.74 -9.97
N LEU A 53 10.58 6.30 -11.14
CA LEU A 53 11.79 5.49 -11.25
C LEU A 53 12.44 5.64 -12.64
N GLU A 54 13.58 6.31 -12.74
CA GLU A 54 14.49 6.16 -13.89
C GLU A 54 14.96 4.70 -14.09
N ALA A 55 14.74 3.82 -13.10
CA ALA A 55 15.14 2.40 -13.12
C ALA A 55 14.02 1.41 -13.51
N ALA A 56 12.76 1.82 -13.66
CA ALA A 56 11.65 0.92 -13.97
C ALA A 56 10.70 1.55 -15.00
N GLU A 57 11.12 1.52 -16.27
CA GLU A 57 10.42 2.17 -17.40
C GLU A 57 8.93 1.78 -17.53
N ASN A 58 8.50 0.64 -16.95
CA ASN A 58 7.14 0.11 -17.05
C ASN A 58 6.47 -0.25 -15.72
N ILE A 59 6.69 0.51 -14.65
CA ILE A 59 6.07 0.20 -13.34
C ILE A 59 4.53 0.13 -13.39
N ILE A 60 3.87 0.89 -14.27
CA ILE A 60 2.41 0.83 -14.47
C ILE A 60 1.97 -0.43 -15.24
N GLY A 61 2.88 -1.11 -15.91
CA GLY A 61 2.65 -2.45 -16.44
C GLY A 61 2.60 -3.54 -15.35
N ILE A 62 2.81 -3.20 -14.08
CA ILE A 62 2.58 -4.12 -12.96
C ILE A 62 1.09 -4.03 -12.57
N PRO A 63 0.31 -5.13 -12.61
CA PRO A 63 -1.12 -5.11 -12.27
C PRO A 63 -1.43 -4.51 -10.91
N LEU A 64 -0.58 -4.78 -9.90
CA LEU A 64 -0.72 -4.20 -8.57
C LEU A 64 -0.72 -2.67 -8.60
N MET A 65 0.18 -2.07 -9.39
CA MET A 65 0.28 -0.61 -9.48
C MET A 65 -0.98 0.00 -10.09
N VAL A 66 -1.56 -0.65 -11.10
CA VAL A 66 -2.85 -0.24 -11.67
C VAL A 66 -3.95 -0.30 -10.63
N VAL A 67 -4.05 -1.39 -9.86
CA VAL A 67 -5.04 -1.53 -8.79
C VAL A 67 -4.87 -0.46 -7.72
N MET A 68 -3.63 -0.19 -7.29
CA MET A 68 -3.35 0.83 -6.29
C MET A 68 -3.76 2.22 -6.77
N LEU A 69 -3.39 2.59 -7.99
CA LEU A 69 -3.77 3.87 -8.59
C LEU A 69 -5.28 3.97 -8.77
N ALA A 70 -5.94 2.90 -9.22
CA ALA A 70 -7.38 2.86 -9.37
C ALA A 70 -8.08 3.05 -8.02
N GLU A 71 -7.62 2.41 -6.94
CA GLU A 71 -8.19 2.60 -5.59
C GLU A 71 -7.95 4.02 -5.05
N ILE A 72 -6.76 4.60 -5.28
CA ILE A 72 -6.43 5.98 -4.89
C ILE A 72 -7.33 6.99 -5.60
N PHE A 73 -7.49 6.84 -6.91
CA PHE A 73 -8.19 7.81 -7.75
C PHE A 73 -9.66 7.47 -8.00
N LYS A 74 -10.20 6.38 -7.43
CA LYS A 74 -11.61 5.98 -7.58
C LYS A 74 -12.60 7.13 -7.27
N PRO A 75 -12.46 7.90 -6.17
CA PRO A 75 -13.38 9.02 -5.91
C PRO A 75 -13.34 10.10 -7.00
N PHE A 76 -12.15 10.35 -7.57
CA PHE A 76 -11.96 11.28 -8.67
C PHE A 76 -12.64 10.76 -9.94
N VAL A 77 -12.40 9.50 -10.29
CA VAL A 77 -13.01 8.83 -11.46
C VAL A 77 -14.53 8.90 -11.38
N GLN A 78 -15.10 8.59 -10.22
CA GLN A 78 -16.55 8.68 -9.98
C GLN A 78 -17.09 10.11 -10.10
N THR A 79 -16.31 11.10 -9.67
CA THR A 79 -16.69 12.51 -9.78
C THR A 79 -16.62 13.00 -11.23
N PHE A 80 -15.58 12.61 -11.96
CA PHE A 80 -15.40 12.90 -13.39
C PHE A 80 -16.56 12.34 -14.23
N LEU A 81 -16.94 11.08 -13.99
CA LEU A 81 -18.07 10.43 -14.67
C LEU A 81 -19.43 11.10 -14.39
N LYS A 82 -19.54 11.89 -13.32
CA LYS A 82 -20.73 12.70 -13.00
C LYS A 82 -20.73 14.07 -13.70
N GLY A 83 -19.82 14.31 -14.64
CA GLY A 83 -19.73 15.55 -15.41
C GLY A 83 -19.23 16.76 -14.62
N ARG A 84 -18.52 16.53 -13.50
CA ARG A 84 -17.91 17.61 -12.71
C ARG A 84 -16.45 17.78 -13.17
N GLU A 85 -16.03 19.01 -13.47
CA GLU A 85 -14.63 19.30 -13.79
C GLU A 85 -13.74 19.01 -12.58
N VAL A 86 -12.76 18.11 -12.73
CA VAL A 86 -11.82 17.80 -11.64
C VAL A 86 -10.35 17.92 -12.09
N ILE A 87 -10.09 18.24 -13.36
CA ILE A 87 -8.84 17.87 -14.04
C ILE A 87 -7.56 18.59 -13.55
N ASN A 88 -7.63 19.66 -12.75
CA ASN A 88 -6.43 20.46 -12.46
C ASN A 88 -5.90 20.44 -11.01
N SER A 89 -6.50 19.69 -10.07
CA SER A 89 -6.10 19.77 -8.65
C SER A 89 -5.11 18.69 -8.19
N ILE A 90 -4.87 17.63 -8.97
CA ILE A 90 -3.99 16.53 -8.57
C ILE A 90 -2.59 16.75 -9.16
N SER A 91 -1.64 17.12 -8.31
CA SER A 91 -0.21 17.16 -8.66
C SER A 91 0.35 15.74 -8.79
N LEU A 92 0.09 15.10 -9.94
CA LEU A 92 0.59 13.77 -10.28
C LEU A 92 2.11 13.78 -10.54
N ASP A 93 2.67 14.93 -10.92
CA ASP A 93 4.06 15.10 -11.35
C ASP A 93 5.07 15.06 -10.19
N SER A 94 4.63 14.79 -8.95
CA SER A 94 5.48 14.69 -7.76
C SER A 94 5.37 13.36 -7.02
N LEU A 95 4.52 12.43 -7.48
CA LEU A 95 4.27 11.18 -6.77
C LEU A 95 5.42 10.19 -6.96
N THR A 96 6.07 9.82 -5.86
CA THR A 96 7.03 8.71 -5.79
C THR A 96 6.31 7.37 -5.58
N LEU A 97 7.02 6.25 -5.75
CA LEU A 97 6.48 4.93 -5.42
C LEU A 97 6.05 4.84 -3.95
N LEU A 98 6.81 5.43 -3.02
CA LEU A 98 6.45 5.46 -1.61
C LEU A 98 5.17 6.26 -1.36
N ASP A 99 4.98 7.38 -2.07
CA ASP A 99 3.74 8.16 -1.99
C ASP A 99 2.53 7.34 -2.47
N ILE A 100 2.71 6.52 -3.51
CA ILE A 100 1.65 5.62 -4.00
C ILE A 100 1.29 4.57 -2.95
N TYR A 101 2.27 3.96 -2.27
CA TYR A 101 1.99 3.05 -1.15
C TYR A 101 1.30 3.75 0.03
N GLU A 102 1.69 4.98 0.35
CA GLU A 102 1.09 5.77 1.41
C GLU A 102 -0.36 6.15 1.11
N LEU A 103 -0.60 6.70 -0.08
CA LEU A 103 -1.94 7.04 -0.56
C LEU A 103 -2.83 5.80 -0.63
N PHE A 104 -2.31 4.67 -1.12
CA PHE A 104 -3.06 3.43 -1.16
C PHE A 104 -3.43 2.94 0.24
N ALA A 105 -2.47 2.90 1.18
CA ALA A 105 -2.75 2.50 2.56
C ALA A 105 -3.81 3.39 3.22
N TYR A 106 -3.79 4.70 2.94
CA TYR A 106 -4.81 5.64 3.40
C TYR A 106 -6.16 5.38 2.74
N SER A 107 -6.21 5.15 1.43
CA SER A 107 -7.43 4.81 0.71
C SER A 107 -8.07 3.52 1.22
N SER A 108 -7.28 2.48 1.49
CA SER A 108 -7.78 1.24 2.09
C SER A 108 -8.31 1.43 3.51
N PHE A 109 -7.63 2.23 4.35
CA PHE A 109 -8.12 2.60 5.68
C PHE A 109 -9.47 3.35 5.60
N ARG A 110 -9.57 4.31 4.68
CA ARG A 110 -10.78 5.11 4.45
C ARG A 110 -11.94 4.23 4.00
N ARG A 111 -11.71 3.37 3.00
CA ARG A 111 -12.71 2.43 2.47
C ARG A 111 -13.21 1.49 3.57
N GLN A 112 -12.31 0.88 4.33
CA GLN A 112 -12.69 0.03 5.46
C GLN A 112 -13.53 0.77 6.50
N SER A 113 -13.20 2.04 6.79
CA SER A 113 -13.95 2.86 7.74
C SER A 113 -15.38 3.11 7.24
N ILE A 114 -15.56 3.36 5.94
CA ILE A 114 -16.87 3.50 5.29
C ILE A 114 -17.66 2.18 5.39
N GLU A 115 -17.05 1.06 5.00
CA GLU A 115 -17.68 -0.26 4.98
C GLU A 115 -18.14 -0.70 6.38
N LYS A 116 -17.26 -0.62 7.38
CA LYS A 116 -17.56 -1.05 8.77
C LYS A 116 -18.62 -0.21 9.47
N GLN A 117 -18.70 1.09 9.13
CA GLN A 117 -19.68 2.00 9.72
C GLN A 117 -20.94 2.14 8.84
N HIS A 118 -21.05 1.40 7.73
CA HIS A 118 -22.13 1.49 6.75
C HIS A 118 -22.41 2.93 6.30
N LEU A 119 -21.34 3.71 6.07
CA LEU A 119 -21.45 5.12 5.68
C LEU A 119 -21.75 5.25 4.18
N ASP A 120 -22.52 6.27 3.83
CA ASP A 120 -22.67 6.68 2.43
C ASP A 120 -21.43 7.45 1.98
N ALA A 121 -20.65 6.88 1.06
CA ALA A 121 -19.43 7.49 0.53
C ALA A 121 -19.69 8.79 -0.23
N GLU A 122 -20.91 9.02 -0.72
CA GLU A 122 -21.28 10.22 -1.47
C GLU A 122 -21.74 11.38 -0.58
N ASN A 123 -21.99 11.10 0.71
CA ASN A 123 -22.44 12.11 1.65
C ASN A 123 -21.28 13.03 2.09
N PRO A 124 -21.37 14.36 1.92
CA PRO A 124 -20.34 15.30 2.38
C PRO A 124 -20.04 15.23 3.89
N LEU A 125 -20.99 14.75 4.70
CA LEU A 125 -20.79 14.53 6.13
C LEU A 125 -19.89 13.33 6.41
N THR A 126 -19.91 12.30 5.55
CA THR A 126 -19.00 11.16 5.62
C THR A 126 -17.56 11.62 5.47
N GLU A 127 -17.27 12.51 4.52
CA GLU A 127 -15.91 13.01 4.32
C GLU A 127 -15.41 13.79 5.54
N ARG A 128 -16.27 14.60 6.17
CA ARG A 128 -15.93 15.29 7.43
C ARG A 128 -15.69 14.32 8.59
N LEU A 129 -16.44 13.23 8.64
CA LEU A 129 -16.32 12.20 9.68
C LEU A 129 -15.04 11.39 9.50
N LEU A 130 -14.70 11.02 8.26
CA LEU A 130 -13.45 10.35 7.92
C LEU A 130 -12.24 11.25 8.21
N HIS A 131 -12.31 12.54 7.86
CA HIS A 131 -11.26 13.49 8.22
C HIS A 131 -11.06 13.58 9.73
N LYS A 132 -12.14 13.55 10.53
CA LYS A 132 -12.04 13.47 11.99
C LYS A 132 -11.41 12.16 12.45
N GLN A 133 -11.57 11.04 11.74
CA GLN A 133 -10.96 9.75 12.05
C GLN A 133 -9.50 9.64 11.59
N ASN A 134 -8.94 10.64 10.90
CA ASN A 134 -7.54 10.62 10.44
C ASN A 134 -6.52 10.43 11.56
N TYR A 135 -6.83 10.78 12.82
CA TYR A 135 -5.93 10.47 13.95
C TYR A 135 -5.77 8.96 14.17
N LEU A 136 -6.77 8.14 13.81
CA LEU A 136 -6.72 6.69 13.89
C LEU A 136 -5.83 6.07 12.80
N TYR A 137 -5.63 6.77 11.68
CA TYR A 137 -4.75 6.29 10.60
C TYR A 137 -3.32 6.05 11.09
N LYS A 138 -2.83 6.87 12.04
CA LYS A 138 -1.52 6.63 12.67
C LYS A 138 -1.46 5.30 13.40
N GLY A 139 -2.54 4.92 14.09
CA GLY A 139 -2.68 3.61 14.74
C GLY A 139 -2.70 2.48 13.71
N PHE A 140 -3.47 2.65 12.64
CA PHE A 140 -3.51 1.73 11.50
C PHE A 140 -2.11 1.45 10.93
N VAL A 141 -1.34 2.50 10.63
CA VAL A 141 0.03 2.38 10.11
C VAL A 141 0.95 1.72 11.14
N LYS A 142 0.83 2.06 12.44
CA LYS A 142 1.65 1.49 13.51
C LYS A 142 1.43 -0.03 13.62
N LEU A 143 0.16 -0.47 13.60
CA LEU A 143 -0.21 -1.88 13.70
C LEU A 143 0.23 -2.67 12.46
N HIS A 144 -0.05 -2.17 11.24
CA HIS A 144 0.41 -2.83 10.01
C HIS A 144 1.94 -2.86 9.91
N GLY A 145 2.62 -1.83 10.42
CA GLY A 145 4.07 -1.81 10.55
C GLY A 145 4.62 -2.92 11.43
N TYR A 146 4.00 -3.13 12.59
CA TYR A 146 4.33 -4.27 13.46
C TYR A 146 4.09 -5.61 12.75
N LEU A 147 2.94 -5.77 12.10
CA LEU A 147 2.58 -6.99 11.38
C LEU A 147 3.53 -7.30 10.21
N GLY A 148 3.98 -6.26 9.49
CA GLY A 148 5.01 -6.38 8.46
C GLY A 148 6.32 -6.91 9.03
N LEU A 149 6.74 -6.40 10.19
CA LEU A 149 7.93 -6.89 10.88
C LEU A 149 7.76 -8.33 11.39
N VAL A 150 6.59 -8.71 11.94
CA VAL A 150 6.31 -10.10 12.34
C VAL A 150 6.47 -11.07 11.16
N LYS A 151 6.05 -10.65 9.96
CA LYS A 151 6.18 -11.47 8.74
C LYS A 151 7.62 -11.62 8.26
N LEU A 152 8.43 -10.55 8.33
CA LEU A 152 9.78 -10.54 7.76
C LEU A 152 10.89 -10.89 8.76
N VAL A 153 10.66 -10.65 10.06
CA VAL A 153 11.66 -10.79 11.11
C VAL A 153 11.32 -12.01 11.96
N LYS A 154 12.31 -12.87 12.20
CA LYS A 154 12.16 -14.01 13.13
C LYS A 154 11.71 -13.48 14.49
N GLN A 155 10.68 -14.10 15.09
CA GLN A 155 10.11 -13.68 16.37
C GLN A 155 11.18 -13.46 17.47
N GLN A 156 12.18 -14.33 17.52
CA GLN A 156 13.30 -14.24 18.46
C GLN A 156 14.12 -12.95 18.32
N LYS A 157 14.13 -12.31 17.15
CA LYS A 157 14.85 -11.06 16.86
C LYS A 157 13.97 -9.81 16.99
N MET A 158 12.66 -9.95 17.25
CA MET A 158 11.74 -8.82 17.38
C MET A 158 12.12 -7.87 18.52
N HIS A 159 12.74 -8.39 19.59
CA HIS A 159 13.22 -7.60 20.72
C HIS A 159 14.29 -6.55 20.35
N LEU A 160 14.99 -6.74 19.23
CA LEU A 160 15.96 -5.78 18.71
C LEU A 160 15.28 -4.51 18.17
N ILE A 161 14.02 -4.64 17.73
CA ILE A 161 13.23 -3.55 17.14
C ILE A 161 12.22 -2.99 18.17
N PHE A 162 11.58 -3.88 18.92
CA PHE A 162 10.64 -3.55 20.00
C PHE A 162 11.26 -3.88 21.34
N ARG A 163 11.85 -2.87 22.00
CA ARG A 163 12.53 -3.04 23.30
C ARG A 163 11.55 -3.23 24.46
N ASP A 164 10.37 -2.62 24.37
CA ASP A 164 9.32 -2.79 25.37
C ASP A 164 8.48 -4.04 25.04
N LYS A 165 8.41 -4.99 25.99
CA LYS A 165 7.57 -6.18 25.85
C LYS A 165 6.08 -5.84 25.87
N LYS A 166 5.69 -4.73 26.51
CA LYS A 166 4.30 -4.25 26.52
C LYS A 166 3.83 -3.83 25.13
N ASP A 167 4.70 -3.14 24.37
CA ASP A 167 4.43 -2.78 22.97
C ASP A 167 4.06 -4.04 22.16
N ILE A 168 4.84 -5.12 22.30
CA ILE A 168 4.61 -6.38 21.57
C ILE A 168 3.26 -7.00 21.95
N SER A 169 2.96 -7.12 23.25
CA SER A 169 1.70 -7.70 23.74
C SER A 169 0.49 -6.92 23.24
N GLU A 170 0.52 -5.58 23.33
CA GLU A 170 -0.56 -4.72 22.87
C GLU A 170 -0.80 -4.87 21.35
N PHE A 171 0.26 -4.98 20.55
CA PHE A 171 0.09 -5.20 19.12
C PHE A 171 -0.44 -6.59 18.80
N GLN A 172 -0.07 -7.62 19.55
CA GLN A 172 -0.61 -8.98 19.35
C GLN A 172 -2.11 -9.01 19.64
N GLU A 173 -2.56 -8.39 20.73
CA GLU A 173 -3.98 -8.28 21.06
C GLU A 173 -4.75 -7.50 19.98
N GLN A 174 -4.20 -6.38 19.51
CA GLN A 174 -4.82 -5.58 18.44
C GLN A 174 -4.84 -6.32 17.09
N ALA A 175 -3.79 -7.08 16.77
CA ALA A 175 -3.71 -7.86 15.54
C ALA A 175 -4.76 -8.97 15.47
N ALA A 176 -5.06 -9.62 16.61
CA ALA A 176 -6.09 -10.65 16.68
C ALA A 176 -7.50 -10.13 16.36
N LEU A 177 -7.74 -8.84 16.56
CA LEU A 177 -9.02 -8.16 16.28
C LEU A 177 -9.02 -7.43 14.94
N LEU A 178 -7.90 -7.47 14.21
CA LEU A 178 -7.72 -6.73 12.98
C LEU A 178 -8.38 -7.46 11.81
N ASP A 179 -9.57 -7.01 11.47
CA ASP A 179 -10.10 -7.14 10.11
C ASP A 179 -9.48 -6.01 9.27
N SER A 180 -8.74 -6.32 8.20
CA SER A 180 -8.02 -5.36 7.33
C SER A 180 -8.07 -5.80 5.88
N ALA A 181 -8.39 -4.89 4.96
CA ALA A 181 -8.34 -5.16 3.53
C ALA A 181 -6.92 -5.31 2.95
N ILE A 182 -5.87 -5.11 3.75
CA ILE A 182 -4.46 -5.30 3.35
C ILE A 182 -3.96 -6.71 3.72
N ILE A 183 -4.61 -7.37 4.69
CA ILE A 183 -4.24 -8.68 5.20
C ILE A 183 -5.31 -9.69 4.78
N SER A 184 -4.91 -10.68 3.99
CA SER A 184 -5.79 -11.72 3.47
C SER A 184 -6.20 -12.74 4.52
N LYS A 185 -5.26 -13.16 5.39
CA LYS A 185 -5.45 -14.19 6.42
C LYS A 185 -4.31 -14.18 7.43
N TYR A 186 -4.48 -14.96 8.50
CA TYR A 186 -3.43 -15.33 9.44
C TYR A 186 -3.18 -16.83 9.39
N GLU A 187 -1.91 -17.24 9.37
CA GLU A 187 -1.51 -18.65 9.52
C GLU A 187 -0.53 -18.73 10.69
N GLN A 188 -0.87 -19.48 11.74
CA GLN A 188 -0.04 -19.61 12.94
C GLN A 188 0.41 -18.25 13.51
N ASP A 189 -0.54 -17.31 13.65
CA ASP A 189 -0.32 -15.92 14.11
C ASP A 189 0.58 -15.06 13.20
N ILE A 190 0.94 -15.55 12.01
CA ILE A 190 1.70 -14.80 11.01
C ILE A 190 0.73 -14.18 10.00
N PRO A 191 0.78 -12.84 9.78
CA PRO A 191 -0.10 -12.17 8.84
C PRO A 191 0.31 -12.46 7.38
N HIS A 192 -0.68 -12.71 6.52
CA HIS A 192 -0.50 -12.81 5.07
C HIS A 192 -1.04 -11.55 4.41
N PHE A 193 -0.13 -10.65 4.03
CA PHE A 193 -0.47 -9.48 3.23
C PHE A 193 -0.95 -9.90 1.84
N ASN A 194 -1.91 -9.15 1.27
CA ASN A 194 -2.44 -9.41 -0.08
C ASN A 194 -1.35 -9.36 -1.16
N HIS A 195 -0.27 -8.62 -0.88
CA HIS A 195 0.93 -8.59 -1.71
C HIS A 195 2.17 -8.41 -0.83
N ALA A 196 3.28 -9.06 -1.19
CA ALA A 196 4.53 -9.02 -0.41
C ALA A 196 5.08 -7.59 -0.27
N SER A 197 4.96 -6.77 -1.32
CA SER A 197 5.45 -5.39 -1.28
C SER A 197 4.72 -4.50 -0.25
N PHE A 198 3.47 -4.80 0.11
CA PHE A 198 2.80 -4.12 1.21
C PHE A 198 3.47 -4.45 2.55
N CYS A 199 3.81 -5.71 2.75
CA CYS A 199 4.55 -6.16 3.92
C CYS A 199 5.88 -5.41 4.05
N GLU A 200 6.63 -5.34 2.95
CA GLU A 200 7.91 -4.61 2.87
C GLU A 200 7.75 -3.12 3.17
N TYR A 201 6.78 -2.45 2.54
CA TYR A 201 6.49 -1.04 2.78
C TYR A 201 6.18 -0.75 4.26
N PHE A 202 5.26 -1.51 4.87
CA PHE A 202 4.89 -1.29 6.28
C PHE A 202 6.04 -1.61 7.24
N ALA A 203 6.77 -2.70 6.98
CA ALA A 203 7.93 -3.07 7.77
C ALA A 203 9.03 -2.00 7.72
N ALA A 204 9.35 -1.50 6.52
CA ALA A 204 10.33 -0.44 6.31
C ALA A 204 9.92 0.86 7.02
N LYS A 205 8.65 1.26 6.87
CA LYS A 205 8.12 2.46 7.55
C LYS A 205 8.19 2.33 9.06
N CYS A 206 7.85 1.17 9.62
CA CYS A 206 7.97 0.89 11.05
C CYS A 206 9.43 0.95 11.53
N LEU A 207 10.32 0.26 10.80
CA LEU A 207 11.74 0.21 11.11
C LEU A 207 12.36 1.61 11.08
N PHE A 208 12.07 2.41 10.06
CA PHE A 208 12.58 3.78 9.94
C PHE A 208 12.14 4.67 11.12
N VAL A 209 10.87 4.59 11.52
CA VAL A 209 10.35 5.34 12.69
C VAL A 209 11.02 4.89 13.98
N ARG A 210 11.37 3.61 14.11
CA ARG A 210 12.07 3.10 15.30
C ARG A 210 13.54 3.50 15.30
N LEU A 211 14.26 3.35 14.19
CA LEU A 211 15.67 3.74 14.03
C LEU A 211 15.88 5.23 14.29
N THR A 212 14.99 6.09 13.79
CA THR A 212 15.07 7.56 14.00
C THR A 212 14.90 7.98 15.46
N ARG A 213 14.33 7.13 16.32
CA ARG A 213 14.16 7.37 17.75
C ARG A 213 15.27 6.76 18.61
N MET A 214 16.13 5.92 18.04
CA MET A 214 17.25 5.34 18.75
C MET A 214 18.37 6.37 18.91
N GLN A 215 19.02 6.36 20.07
CA GLN A 215 20.25 7.14 20.26
C GLN A 215 21.40 6.55 19.42
N ARG A 216 22.44 7.34 19.16
CA ARG A 216 23.59 6.93 18.32
C ARG A 216 24.25 5.63 18.81
N ASP A 217 24.46 5.49 20.10
CA ASP A 217 25.07 4.29 20.68
C ASP A 217 24.16 3.07 20.54
N GLN A 218 22.85 3.29 20.62
CA GLN A 218 21.83 2.24 20.41
C GLN A 218 21.75 1.80 18.94
N LEU A 219 21.95 2.71 17.99
CA LEU A 219 22.07 2.40 16.56
C LEU A 219 23.35 1.61 16.30
N LYS A 220 24.47 2.01 16.89
CA LYS A 220 25.75 1.31 16.77
C LYS A 220 25.62 -0.13 17.28
N ASP A 221 25.05 -0.32 18.46
CA ASP A 221 24.79 -1.67 18.99
C ASP A 221 23.87 -2.49 18.08
N PHE A 222 22.80 -1.88 17.54
CA PHE A 222 21.88 -2.55 16.62
C PHE A 222 22.59 -3.08 15.36
N PHE A 223 23.47 -2.28 14.73
CA PHE A 223 24.19 -2.69 13.51
C PHE A 223 25.44 -3.54 13.79
N CYS A 224 26.16 -3.30 14.89
CA CYS A 224 27.36 -4.05 15.25
C CYS A 224 27.05 -5.43 15.83
N GLN A 225 26.00 -5.59 16.64
CA GLN A 225 25.64 -6.91 17.22
C GLN A 225 24.99 -7.84 16.19
N THR A 226 24.48 -7.30 15.08
CA THR A 226 23.81 -8.08 14.02
C THR A 226 24.73 -8.52 12.89
N GLY A 227 26.02 -8.17 12.93
CA GLY A 227 27.01 -8.56 11.92
C GLY A 227 26.93 -7.74 10.61
N TRP A 228 26.33 -6.55 10.66
CA TRP A 228 26.17 -5.66 9.50
C TRP A 228 27.31 -4.65 9.36
N CYS A 229 28.27 -4.66 10.28
CA CYS A 229 29.54 -3.95 10.13
C CYS A 229 30.58 -4.93 9.57
N ALA A 230 30.88 -4.78 8.29
CA ALA A 230 32.16 -5.23 7.74
C ALA A 230 33.28 -4.31 8.21
#